data_AF-A0AAD3SFH7-F1
#
_entry.id   AF-A0AAD3SFH7-F1
#
_cell.length_a   1.000
_cell.length_b   1.000
_cell.length_c   1.000
_cell.angle_alpha   90.00
_cell.angle_beta   90.00
_cell.angle_gamma   90.00
#
_symmetry.space_group_name_H-M   'P 1'
#
loop_
_entity.id
_entity.type
_entity.pdbx_description
1 polymer ?
#
loop_
_entity_poly.entity_id
_entity_poly.type
_entity_poly.pdbx_seq_one_letter_code
_entity_poly.pdbx_strand_id
1 'polypeptide(L)'
;MIRGFEKYIEVEESAPDTKHCHNEAAWHNVPHLKERLRFWSDPDTELELAKNTGDSVFRMGVDWSRIMPKEPMDGLKETVNVAVLERYKWIIHRVRSYGMKVMLTLFHHSLPPWAGDYRGWKLERTVGYFMDFTRLVVDSVSDVVDYWVTFNAPHVFCLLTYCTGAWPGGHPDALEMLYMKCPEQQRMQQPTIWLVVSTLPRLQCVYSFMSVLMRS
;
A
#
# COMPACT_ATOMS: atom_id res chain seq x y z
N MET A 1 -45.19 20.34 13.78
CA MET A 1 -45.42 21.41 12.77
C MET A 1 -44.08 22.09 12.54
N ILE A 2 -43.58 22.06 11.31
CA ILE A 2 -42.25 22.48 10.86
C ILE A 2 -42.18 24.00 10.70
N ARG A 3 -41.00 24.62 10.94
CA ARG A 3 -40.29 25.64 10.11
C ARG A 3 -39.24 26.38 10.99
N GLY A 4 -38.00 26.62 10.58
CA GLY A 4 -37.38 26.44 9.27
C GLY A 4 -35.85 26.43 9.38
N PHE A 5 -35.24 25.60 8.56
CA PHE A 5 -33.84 25.61 8.19
C PHE A 5 -33.55 26.86 7.35
N GLU A 6 -32.51 27.62 7.69
CA GLU A 6 -31.93 28.58 6.77
C GLU A 6 -31.13 27.83 5.71
N LYS A 7 -31.50 28.08 4.45
CA LYS A 7 -30.91 27.48 3.26
C LYS A 7 -29.63 28.26 2.93
N TYR A 8 -28.48 27.63 3.05
CA TYR A 8 -27.25 28.17 2.45
C TYR A 8 -27.41 28.16 0.92
N ILE A 9 -27.18 29.32 0.30
CA ILE A 9 -27.19 29.51 -1.14
C ILE A 9 -25.74 29.36 -1.61
N GLU A 10 -25.47 28.34 -2.42
CA GLU A 10 -24.21 28.23 -3.16
C GLU A 10 -24.22 29.26 -4.28
N VAL A 11 -23.20 30.13 -4.29
CA VAL A 11 -22.89 30.95 -5.46
C VAL A 11 -22.02 30.09 -6.36
N GLU A 12 -22.61 29.58 -7.44
CA GLU A 12 -21.85 28.98 -8.54
C GLU A 12 -21.05 30.09 -9.25
N GLU A 13 -19.75 30.15 -8.97
CA GLU A 13 -18.80 30.87 -9.81
C GLU A 13 -18.41 29.93 -10.96
N SER A 14 -18.84 30.26 -12.18
CA SER A 14 -18.61 29.43 -13.36
C SER A 14 -17.13 29.44 -13.77
N ALA A 15 -16.48 28.28 -13.64
CA ALA A 15 -15.14 28.06 -14.19
C ALA A 15 -15.20 27.95 -15.73
N PRO A 16 -14.17 28.45 -16.46
CA PRO A 16 -14.18 28.45 -17.91
C PRO A 16 -14.02 27.03 -18.48
N ASP A 17 -14.77 26.79 -19.56
CA ASP A 17 -14.88 25.54 -20.32
C ASP A 17 -13.50 25.01 -20.73
N THR A 18 -12.97 24.08 -19.93
CA THR A 18 -11.74 23.35 -20.21
C THR A 18 -12.12 21.93 -20.57
N LYS A 19 -11.99 21.64 -21.87
CA LYS A 19 -12.05 20.32 -22.52
C LYS A 19 -11.75 19.18 -21.54
N HIS A 20 -12.79 18.54 -21.02
CA HIS A 20 -12.64 17.48 -20.02
C HIS A 20 -11.85 16.31 -20.59
N CYS A 21 -10.62 16.15 -20.12
CA CYS A 21 -9.84 14.95 -20.33
C CYS A 21 -10.26 13.97 -19.22
N HIS A 22 -10.88 12.84 -19.56
CA HIS A 22 -11.45 11.88 -18.60
C HIS A 22 -10.42 11.09 -17.77
N ASN A 23 -9.21 11.59 -17.58
CA ASN A 23 -8.14 10.97 -16.79
C ASN A 23 -7.57 11.94 -15.73
N GLU A 24 -8.39 12.82 -15.15
CA GLU A 24 -7.98 13.49 -13.93
C GLU A 24 -8.01 12.48 -12.77
N ALA A 25 -6.81 12.12 -12.31
CA ALA A 25 -6.69 11.20 -11.21
C ALA A 25 -7.46 11.73 -9.98
N ALA A 26 -8.16 10.84 -9.28
CA ALA A 26 -9.18 11.17 -8.27
C ALA A 26 -8.75 12.19 -7.19
N TRP A 27 -7.45 12.42 -7.00
CA TRP A 27 -6.89 13.40 -6.07
C TRP A 27 -6.91 14.86 -6.57
N HIS A 28 -7.12 15.12 -7.86
CA HIS A 28 -7.23 16.50 -8.40
C HIS A 28 -8.63 17.11 -8.19
N ASN A 29 -9.65 16.26 -7.98
CA ASN A 29 -11.04 16.68 -7.77
C ASN A 29 -11.43 16.79 -6.29
N VAL A 30 -10.47 16.79 -5.37
CA VAL A 30 -10.76 16.83 -3.92
C VAL A 30 -10.38 18.21 -3.35
N PRO A 31 -11.36 18.98 -2.84
CA PRO A 31 -11.07 20.18 -2.09
C PRO A 31 -10.15 19.86 -0.91
N HIS A 32 -9.11 20.67 -0.69
CA HIS A 32 -8.25 20.62 0.50
C HIS A 32 -7.43 19.33 0.69
N LEU A 33 -6.66 18.91 -0.32
CA LEU A 33 -5.70 17.77 -0.22
C LEU A 33 -4.79 17.81 1.03
N LYS A 34 -4.45 19.01 1.51
CA LYS A 34 -3.60 19.24 2.70
C LYS A 34 -4.32 19.01 4.04
N GLU A 35 -5.65 18.98 4.04
CA GLU A 35 -6.49 18.69 5.21
C GLU A 35 -6.81 17.18 5.33
N ARG A 36 -6.23 16.35 4.46
CA ARG A 36 -6.30 14.88 4.57
C ARG A 36 -5.92 14.40 5.98
N LEU A 37 -6.44 13.21 6.31
CA LEU A 37 -6.03 12.33 7.42
C LEU A 37 -4.55 12.55 7.75
N ARG A 38 -4.32 13.19 8.91
CA ARG A 38 -2.99 13.61 9.36
C ARG A 38 -2.23 12.45 9.97
N PHE A 39 -2.67 11.22 9.74
CA PHE A 39 -2.15 9.99 10.31
C PHE A 39 -0.62 9.91 10.39
N TRP A 40 0.10 10.37 9.36
CA TRP A 40 1.57 10.39 9.40
C TRP A 40 2.14 11.32 10.47
N SER A 41 1.59 12.52 10.63
CA SER A 41 2.03 13.54 11.60
C SER A 41 1.36 13.41 12.96
N ASP A 42 0.09 13.01 12.98
CA ASP A 42 -0.81 12.97 14.13
C ASP A 42 -1.78 11.79 13.94
N PRO A 43 -1.37 10.55 14.32
CA PRO A 43 -2.21 9.36 14.17
C PRO A 43 -3.31 9.27 15.23
N ASP A 44 -3.23 10.06 16.30
CA ASP A 44 -4.09 9.87 17.48
C ASP A 44 -5.57 10.12 17.16
N THR A 45 -5.84 11.04 16.24
CA THR A 45 -7.19 11.32 15.76
C THR A 45 -7.82 10.07 15.14
N GLU A 46 -7.15 9.41 14.20
CA GLU A 46 -7.66 8.20 13.54
C GLU A 46 -7.69 6.98 14.48
N LEU A 47 -6.71 6.86 15.38
CA LEU A 47 -6.65 5.76 16.34
C LEU A 47 -7.74 5.86 17.41
N GLU A 48 -8.07 7.07 17.86
CA GLU A 48 -9.19 7.30 18.77
C GLU A 48 -10.52 6.96 18.09
N LEU A 49 -10.72 7.38 16.84
CA LEU A 49 -11.91 7.03 16.06
C LEU A 49 -12.06 5.51 15.90
N ALA A 50 -11.00 4.81 15.50
CA ALA A 50 -11.03 3.35 15.35
C ALA A 50 -11.24 2.60 16.69
N LYS A 51 -10.70 3.13 17.79
CA LYS A 51 -10.99 2.57 19.11
C LYS A 51 -12.47 2.76 19.48
N ASN A 52 -13.03 3.93 19.20
CA ASN A 52 -14.41 4.28 19.55
C ASN A 52 -15.45 3.52 18.71
N THR A 53 -15.10 3.05 17.51
CA THR A 53 -15.94 2.12 16.71
C THR A 53 -15.93 0.69 17.27
N GLY A 54 -15.02 0.38 18.20
CA GLY A 54 -14.85 -0.95 18.76
C GLY A 54 -13.97 -1.87 17.92
N ASP A 55 -13.16 -1.32 17.01
CA ASP A 55 -12.25 -2.11 16.20
C ASP A 55 -11.15 -2.74 17.09
N SER A 56 -10.91 -4.03 16.88
CA SER A 56 -9.88 -4.78 17.63
C SER A 56 -8.55 -4.89 16.87
N VAL A 57 -8.56 -4.62 15.56
CA VAL A 57 -7.40 -4.71 14.66
C VAL A 57 -7.36 -3.46 13.81
N PHE A 58 -6.23 -2.75 13.86
CA PHE A 58 -5.97 -1.62 12.97
C PHE A 58 -5.06 -2.07 11.83
N ARG A 59 -5.56 -1.98 10.59
CA ARG A 59 -4.77 -2.29 9.40
C ARG A 59 -4.11 -1.02 8.86
N MET A 60 -2.79 -1.06 8.71
CA MET A 60 -2.03 0.04 8.10
C MET A 60 -0.98 -0.47 7.12
N GLY A 61 -0.51 0.42 6.25
CA GLY A 61 0.55 0.14 5.30
C GLY A 61 1.87 0.81 5.67
N VAL A 62 2.97 0.24 5.19
CA VAL A 62 4.29 0.89 5.19
C VAL A 62 4.61 1.33 3.76
N ASP A 63 5.09 2.57 3.62
CA ASP A 63 5.45 3.13 2.32
C ASP A 63 6.92 2.86 2.03
N TRP A 64 7.16 1.97 1.05
CA TRP A 64 8.50 1.60 0.62
C TRP A 64 9.31 2.82 0.17
N SER A 65 8.69 3.78 -0.53
CA SER A 65 9.39 4.96 -1.05
C SER A 65 9.93 5.87 0.06
N ARG A 66 9.29 5.88 1.24
CA ARG A 66 9.75 6.69 2.38
C ARG A 66 10.94 6.06 3.08
N ILE A 67 10.95 4.73 3.19
CA ILE A 67 12.03 3.99 3.84
C ILE A 67 13.24 3.88 2.91
N MET A 68 13.02 3.65 1.61
CA MET A 68 14.06 3.58 0.59
C MET A 68 13.79 4.61 -0.51
N PRO A 69 14.13 5.90 -0.29
CA PRO A 69 13.87 6.98 -1.25
C PRO A 69 14.73 6.94 -2.52
N LYS A 70 15.82 6.15 -2.54
CA LYS A 70 16.72 6.00 -3.68
C LYS A 70 16.95 4.52 -3.97
N GLU A 71 17.26 4.19 -5.24
CA GLU A 71 17.68 2.84 -5.61
C GLU A 71 18.96 2.47 -4.84
N PRO A 72 19.05 1.30 -4.20
CA PRO A 72 20.19 0.89 -3.36
C PRO A 72 21.42 0.45 -4.17
N MET A 73 21.83 1.25 -5.16
CA MET A 73 22.99 0.99 -6.02
C MET A 73 24.32 1.09 -5.27
N ASP A 74 24.41 2.03 -4.33
CA ASP A 74 25.61 2.28 -3.51
C ASP A 74 25.63 1.47 -2.20
N GLY A 75 24.61 0.62 -2.00
CA GLY A 75 24.40 -0.16 -0.79
C GLY A 75 23.05 0.12 -0.11
N LEU A 76 22.60 -0.86 0.67
CA LEU A 76 21.31 -0.81 1.36
C LEU A 76 21.33 0.19 2.52
N LYS A 77 22.43 0.31 3.27
CA LYS A 77 22.49 1.15 4.49
C LYS A 77 22.43 2.64 4.14
N GLU A 78 22.99 3.00 3.02
CA GLU A 78 23.14 4.36 2.49
C GLU A 78 21.81 4.90 1.96
N THR A 79 20.89 4.02 1.60
CA THR A 79 19.59 4.36 1.03
C THR A 79 18.44 4.28 2.01
N VAL A 80 18.63 3.69 3.19
CA VAL A 80 17.58 3.57 4.20
C VAL A 80 17.43 4.86 5.00
N ASN A 81 16.21 5.40 5.01
CA ASN A 81 15.83 6.49 5.89
C ASN A 81 15.41 5.93 7.27
N VAL A 82 16.37 5.84 8.18
CA VAL A 82 16.17 5.30 9.53
C VAL A 82 15.11 6.12 10.31
N ALA A 83 15.07 7.44 10.14
CA ALA A 83 14.09 8.28 10.84
C ALA A 83 12.63 7.95 10.45
N VAL A 84 12.40 7.59 9.18
CA VAL A 84 11.08 7.13 8.71
C VAL A 84 10.74 5.77 9.31
N LEU A 85 11.69 4.85 9.35
CA LEU A 85 11.49 3.52 9.93
C LEU A 85 11.12 3.61 11.42
N GLU A 86 11.84 4.45 12.18
CA GLU A 86 11.51 4.75 13.58
C GLU A 86 10.14 5.43 13.73
N ARG A 87 9.75 6.30 12.78
CA ARG A 87 8.40 6.87 12.78
C ARG A 87 7.32 5.81 12.60
N TYR A 88 7.49 4.86 11.69
CA TYR A 88 6.55 3.73 11.55
C TYR A 88 6.49 2.89 12.82
N LYS A 89 7.64 2.56 13.41
CA LYS A 89 7.71 1.84 14.69
C LYS A 89 6.94 2.58 15.79
N TRP A 90 7.13 3.89 15.90
CA TRP A 90 6.40 4.73 16.85
C TRP A 90 4.88 4.69 16.61
N ILE A 91 4.42 4.81 15.35
CA ILE A 91 2.98 4.71 15.01
C ILE A 91 2.42 3.33 15.38
N ILE A 92 3.16 2.26 15.10
CA ILE A 92 2.76 0.88 15.43
C ILE A 92 2.60 0.71 16.96
N HIS A 93 3.55 1.22 17.75
CA HIS A 93 3.41 1.25 19.21
C HIS A 93 2.23 2.11 19.65
N ARG A 94 1.92 3.19 18.92
CA ARG A 94 0.76 4.02 19.23
C ARG A 94 -0.54 3.25 19.04
N VAL A 95 -0.71 2.53 17.94
CA VAL A 95 -1.86 1.62 17.72
C VAL A 95 -2.03 0.67 18.91
N ARG A 96 -0.94 0.04 19.35
CA ARG A 96 -0.92 -0.87 20.50
C ARG A 96 -1.34 -0.18 21.79
N SER A 97 -0.94 1.08 22.01
CA SER A 97 -1.33 1.86 23.19
C SER A 97 -2.83 2.16 23.26
N TYR A 98 -3.53 2.14 22.12
CA TYR A 98 -5.00 2.25 22.06
C TYR A 98 -5.70 0.90 22.32
N GLY A 99 -4.96 -0.19 22.51
CA GLY A 99 -5.50 -1.52 22.78
C GLY A 99 -5.84 -2.34 21.53
N MET A 100 -5.44 -1.89 20.34
CA MET A 100 -5.68 -2.57 19.07
C MET A 100 -4.48 -3.43 18.65
N LYS A 101 -4.76 -4.55 17.99
CA LYS A 101 -3.76 -5.34 17.27
C LYS A 101 -3.38 -4.66 15.96
N VAL A 102 -2.19 -4.97 15.45
CA VAL A 102 -1.65 -4.36 14.23
C VAL A 102 -1.66 -5.36 13.08
N MET A 103 -2.30 -4.99 11.97
CA MET A 103 -2.17 -5.69 10.68
C MET A 103 -1.35 -4.82 9.72
N LEU A 104 -0.12 -5.24 9.43
CA LEU A 104 0.81 -4.46 8.62
C LEU A 104 0.85 -4.96 7.17
N THR A 105 0.57 -4.05 6.24
CA THR A 105 0.66 -4.31 4.78
C THR A 105 2.00 -3.78 4.24
N LEU A 106 2.83 -4.66 3.68
CA LEU A 106 4.17 -4.32 3.17
C LEU A 106 4.12 -3.64 1.80
N PHE A 107 3.23 -4.08 0.91
CA PHE A 107 3.03 -3.46 -0.39
C PHE A 107 1.55 -3.14 -0.64
N HIS A 108 1.26 -1.85 -0.75
CA HIS A 108 -0.08 -1.35 -1.04
C HIS A 108 -0.08 -0.49 -2.31
N HIS A 109 0.39 -1.08 -3.42
CA HIS A 109 0.32 -0.50 -4.77
C HIS A 109 1.20 0.73 -5.01
N SER A 110 1.98 1.15 -4.01
CA SER A 110 2.95 2.25 -4.13
C SER A 110 4.35 1.70 -4.38
N LEU A 111 4.85 1.90 -5.59
CA LEU A 111 6.25 1.65 -5.93
C LEU A 111 7.09 2.90 -5.62
N PRO A 112 8.34 2.75 -5.16
CA PRO A 112 9.28 3.86 -5.15
C PRO A 112 9.45 4.45 -6.56
N PRO A 113 9.55 5.78 -6.71
CA PRO A 113 9.69 6.41 -8.03
C PRO A 113 10.87 5.84 -8.85
N TRP A 114 12.00 5.62 -8.20
CA TRP A 114 13.18 5.02 -8.84
C TRP A 114 12.91 3.62 -9.39
N ALA A 115 12.04 2.82 -8.75
CA ALA A 115 11.64 1.52 -9.28
C ALA A 115 10.70 1.68 -10.48
N GLY A 116 9.83 2.69 -10.45
CA GLY A 116 8.95 3.05 -11.56
C GLY A 116 9.72 3.42 -12.84
N ASP A 117 10.84 4.14 -12.70
CA ASP A 117 11.66 4.63 -13.83
C ASP A 117 12.17 3.51 -14.76
N TYR A 118 12.33 2.30 -14.23
CA TYR A 118 12.76 1.13 -14.99
C TYR A 118 11.70 0.03 -15.10
N ARG A 119 10.41 0.40 -15.01
CA ARG A 119 9.23 -0.47 -15.21
C ARG A 119 8.89 -1.39 -14.02
N GLY A 120 9.39 -1.09 -12.83
CA GLY A 120 8.97 -1.71 -11.57
C GLY A 120 9.17 -3.23 -11.55
N TRP A 121 8.09 -3.97 -11.29
CA TRP A 121 8.09 -5.42 -11.13
C TRP A 121 8.42 -6.21 -12.40
N LYS A 122 8.54 -5.57 -13.56
CA LYS A 122 9.01 -6.24 -14.79
C LYS A 122 10.49 -6.61 -14.74
N LEU A 123 11.28 -5.96 -13.89
CA LEU A 123 12.69 -6.30 -13.68
C LEU A 123 12.88 -7.12 -12.41
N GLU A 124 13.63 -8.22 -12.53
CA GLU A 124 13.92 -9.14 -11.44
C GLU A 124 14.62 -8.47 -10.25
N ARG A 125 15.45 -7.44 -10.50
CA ARG A 125 16.11 -6.67 -9.44
C ARG A 125 15.13 -6.04 -8.43
N THR A 126 13.92 -5.69 -8.86
CA THR A 126 12.88 -5.14 -7.98
C THR A 126 12.48 -6.12 -6.89
N VAL A 127 12.49 -7.42 -7.21
CA VAL A 127 12.21 -8.47 -6.23
C VAL A 127 13.27 -8.48 -5.14
N GLY A 128 14.55 -8.39 -5.52
CA GLY A 128 15.67 -8.30 -4.58
C GLY A 128 15.53 -7.10 -3.64
N TYR A 129 15.30 -5.91 -4.20
CA TYR A 129 15.11 -4.71 -3.39
C TYR A 129 13.87 -4.78 -2.48
N PHE A 130 12.79 -5.41 -2.93
CA PHE A 130 11.61 -5.61 -2.09
C PHE A 130 11.86 -6.58 -0.93
N MET A 131 12.67 -7.61 -1.16
CA MET A 131 13.10 -8.53 -0.10
C MET A 131 13.92 -7.80 0.96
N ASP A 132 14.82 -6.92 0.55
CA ASP A 132 15.64 -6.13 1.47
C ASP A 132 14.78 -5.14 2.27
N PHE A 133 13.86 -4.44 1.60
CA PHE A 133 12.83 -3.63 2.25
C PHE A 133 12.03 -4.43 3.28
N THR A 134 11.54 -5.61 2.90
CA THR A 134 10.73 -6.47 3.76
C THR A 134 11.52 -6.90 5.00
N ARG A 135 12.78 -7.32 4.83
CA ARG A 135 13.67 -7.68 5.94
C ARG A 135 13.86 -6.51 6.91
N LEU A 136 14.16 -5.32 6.40
CA LEU A 136 14.32 -4.12 7.23
C LEU A 136 13.09 -3.82 8.08
N VAL A 137 11.91 -3.88 7.48
CA VAL A 137 10.65 -3.63 8.21
C VAL A 137 10.39 -4.74 9.22
N VAL A 138 10.44 -6.01 8.81
CA VAL A 138 10.15 -7.16 9.69
C VAL A 138 11.12 -7.20 10.86
N ASP A 139 12.42 -7.01 10.64
CA ASP A 139 13.42 -7.03 11.72
C ASP A 139 13.22 -5.89 12.72
N SER A 140 12.60 -4.79 12.31
CA SER A 140 12.39 -3.60 13.15
C SER A 140 11.15 -3.66 14.04
N VAL A 141 10.09 -4.36 13.59
CA VAL A 141 8.76 -4.30 14.24
C VAL A 141 8.06 -5.67 14.40
N SER A 142 8.74 -6.78 14.11
CA SER A 142 8.13 -8.13 14.21
C SER A 142 7.71 -8.54 15.63
N ASP A 143 8.25 -7.90 16.65
CA ASP A 143 7.88 -8.10 18.04
C ASP A 143 6.52 -7.48 18.41
N VAL A 144 6.02 -6.54 17.59
CA VAL A 144 4.79 -5.76 17.89
C VAL A 144 3.69 -5.86 16.83
N VAL A 145 3.96 -6.49 15.68
CA VAL A 145 2.97 -6.69 14.61
C VAL A 145 2.30 -8.06 14.74
N ASP A 146 0.97 -8.06 14.79
CA ASP A 146 0.17 -9.28 14.97
C ASP A 146 -0.12 -10.02 13.65
N TYR A 147 -0.37 -9.27 12.57
CA TYR A 147 -0.75 -9.83 11.27
C TYR A 147 0.01 -9.17 10.12
N TRP A 148 0.35 -9.95 9.10
CA TRP A 148 1.13 -9.49 7.95
C TRP A 148 0.36 -9.67 6.64
N VAL A 149 0.39 -8.65 5.80
CA VAL A 149 -0.08 -8.70 4.41
C VAL A 149 1.08 -8.31 3.52
N THR A 150 1.61 -9.24 2.72
CA THR A 150 2.77 -8.95 1.86
C THR A 150 2.38 -8.05 0.70
N PHE A 151 1.40 -8.49 -0.10
CA PHE A 151 0.83 -7.71 -1.21
C PHE A 151 -0.66 -7.52 -1.00
N ASN A 152 -1.12 -6.27 -1.01
CA ASN A 152 -2.54 -6.01 -1.15
C ASN A 152 -2.98 -6.33 -2.58
N ALA A 153 -4.05 -7.12 -2.74
CA ALA A 153 -4.75 -7.36 -4.01
C ALA A 153 -3.82 -7.42 -5.26
N PRO A 154 -2.85 -8.36 -5.31
CA PRO A 154 -1.81 -8.36 -6.35
C PRO A 154 -2.37 -8.49 -7.77
N HIS A 155 -3.47 -9.26 -7.94
CA HIS A 155 -4.13 -9.41 -9.23
C HIS A 155 -4.71 -8.08 -9.76
N VAL A 156 -5.29 -7.27 -8.87
CA VAL A 156 -5.83 -5.93 -9.22
C VAL A 156 -4.68 -5.02 -9.62
N PHE A 157 -3.59 -5.03 -8.85
CA PHE A 157 -2.41 -4.24 -9.17
C PHE A 157 -1.83 -4.60 -10.54
N CYS A 158 -1.58 -5.88 -10.81
CA CYS A 158 -1.02 -6.29 -12.09
C CYS A 158 -1.94 -5.92 -13.25
N LEU A 159 -3.25 -6.18 -13.14
CA LEU A 159 -4.22 -5.85 -14.16
C LEU A 159 -4.26 -4.34 -14.44
N LEU A 160 -4.40 -3.52 -13.40
CA LEU A 160 -4.62 -2.09 -13.55
C LEU A 160 -3.36 -1.31 -13.88
N THR A 161 -2.20 -1.75 -13.40
CA THR A 161 -0.91 -1.12 -13.73
C THR A 161 -0.39 -1.64 -15.06
N TYR A 162 -0.14 -2.94 -15.18
CA TYR A 162 0.63 -3.47 -16.32
C TYR A 162 -0.20 -3.81 -17.54
N CYS A 163 -1.48 -4.15 -17.37
CA CYS A 163 -2.29 -4.60 -18.48
C CYS A 163 -3.18 -3.48 -19.04
N THR A 164 -3.95 -2.78 -18.20
CA THR A 164 -4.85 -1.72 -18.65
C THR A 164 -4.22 -0.32 -18.63
N GLY A 165 -3.14 -0.12 -17.85
CA GLY A 165 -2.52 1.20 -17.67
C GLY A 165 -3.40 2.21 -16.93
N ALA A 166 -4.45 1.76 -16.24
CA ALA A 166 -5.34 2.61 -15.46
C ALA A 166 -4.68 3.15 -14.17
N TRP A 167 -3.63 2.49 -13.67
CA TRP A 167 -2.87 2.89 -12.48
C TRP A 167 -1.44 3.35 -12.82
N PRO A 168 -0.81 4.20 -11.97
CA PRO A 168 0.54 4.71 -12.18
C PRO A 168 1.59 3.61 -12.38
N GLY A 169 2.63 3.93 -13.15
CA GLY A 169 3.66 2.96 -13.55
C GLY A 169 3.22 2.02 -14.68
N GLY A 170 2.05 2.25 -15.26
CA GLY A 170 1.53 1.47 -16.36
C GLY A 170 2.26 1.73 -17.67
N HIS A 171 2.97 0.72 -18.14
CA HIS A 171 3.37 0.58 -19.55
C HIS A 171 2.51 -0.53 -20.14
N PRO A 172 1.24 -0.24 -20.50
CA PRO A 172 0.30 -1.25 -20.93
C PRO A 172 0.85 -2.00 -22.14
N ASP A 173 0.92 -3.33 -22.02
CA ASP A 173 1.33 -4.21 -23.11
C ASP A 173 0.15 -5.12 -23.50
N ALA A 174 -0.22 -5.06 -24.77
CA ALA A 174 -1.31 -5.86 -25.33
C ALA A 174 -1.05 -7.38 -25.19
N LEU A 175 0.22 -7.80 -25.18
CA LEU A 175 0.58 -9.20 -24.92
C LEU A 175 0.33 -9.57 -23.47
N GLU A 176 0.67 -8.70 -22.50
CA GLU A 176 0.43 -8.95 -21.07
C GLU A 176 -1.06 -9.05 -20.74
N MET A 177 -1.91 -8.23 -21.39
CA MET A 177 -3.37 -8.35 -21.35
C MET A 177 -3.86 -9.72 -21.84
N LEU A 178 -3.23 -10.27 -22.89
CA LEU A 178 -3.58 -11.57 -23.45
C LEU A 178 -3.12 -12.71 -22.53
N TYR A 179 -1.90 -12.62 -21.98
CA TYR A 179 -1.33 -13.57 -21.04
C TYR A 179 -2.16 -13.67 -19.73
N MET A 180 -2.66 -12.55 -19.20
CA MET A 180 -3.50 -12.54 -17.99
C MET A 180 -4.89 -13.14 -18.18
N LYS A 181 -5.43 -13.12 -19.41
CA LYS A 181 -6.70 -13.77 -19.74
C LYS A 181 -6.60 -15.29 -19.85
N CYS A 182 -5.38 -15.85 -19.89
CA CYS A 182 -5.15 -17.29 -19.99
C CYS A 182 -5.17 -17.97 -18.61
N PRO A 183 -6.13 -18.88 -18.32
CA PRO A 183 -6.31 -19.49 -16.99
C PRO A 183 -5.11 -20.30 -16.49
N GLU A 184 -4.33 -20.91 -17.39
CA GLU A 184 -3.15 -21.72 -17.03
C GLU A 184 -1.98 -20.87 -16.53
N GLN A 185 -1.86 -19.62 -16.98
CA GLN A 185 -0.73 -18.75 -16.67
C GLN A 185 -0.97 -17.83 -15.48
N GLN A 186 -2.22 -17.55 -15.11
CA GLN A 186 -2.57 -16.95 -13.80
C GLN A 186 -2.00 -17.78 -12.64
N ARG A 187 -1.86 -19.11 -12.84
CA ARG A 187 -1.27 -20.04 -11.89
C ARG A 187 0.25 -19.89 -11.74
N MET A 188 0.96 -19.25 -12.70
CA MET A 188 2.41 -19.09 -12.70
C MET A 188 2.91 -17.75 -12.12
N GLN A 189 2.09 -16.69 -12.07
CA GLN A 189 2.51 -15.43 -11.42
C GLN A 189 2.32 -15.44 -9.90
N GLN A 190 1.41 -16.28 -9.40
CA GLN A 190 1.31 -16.58 -7.97
C GLN A 190 2.66 -17.13 -7.44
N PRO A 191 3.26 -18.22 -7.96
CA PRO A 191 4.44 -18.83 -7.36
C PRO A 191 5.65 -17.91 -7.17
N THR A 192 5.88 -16.89 -8.00
CA THR A 192 7.04 -15.98 -7.84
C THR A 192 6.88 -15.04 -6.66
N ILE A 193 5.69 -14.47 -6.45
CA ILE A 193 5.36 -13.73 -5.23
C ILE A 193 5.36 -14.69 -4.03
N TRP A 194 4.87 -15.91 -4.21
CA TRP A 194 4.82 -16.93 -3.14
C TRP A 194 6.19 -17.49 -2.73
N LEU A 195 7.16 -17.57 -3.65
CA LEU A 195 8.56 -17.98 -3.40
C LEU A 195 9.32 -16.96 -2.55
N VAL A 196 8.99 -15.67 -2.71
CA VAL A 196 9.56 -14.59 -1.88
C VAL A 196 9.07 -14.67 -0.44
N VAL A 197 7.83 -15.12 -0.21
CA VAL A 197 7.23 -15.20 1.14
C VAL A 197 7.62 -16.49 1.87
N SER A 198 7.86 -17.60 1.15
CA SER A 198 8.20 -18.90 1.75
C SER A 198 9.65 -19.04 2.23
N THR A 199 10.54 -18.10 1.89
CA THR A 199 11.98 -18.13 2.23
C THR A 199 12.35 -17.34 3.49
N LEU A 200 11.38 -16.68 4.15
CA LEU A 200 11.61 -15.90 5.38
C LEU A 200 11.18 -16.72 6.63
N PRO A 201 12.13 -17.22 7.45
CA PRO A 201 11.82 -18.09 8.60
C PRO A 201 10.91 -17.45 9.65
N ARG A 202 10.89 -16.12 9.75
CA ARG A 202 10.02 -15.37 10.68
C ARG A 202 8.60 -15.15 10.14
N LEU A 203 8.35 -15.32 8.85
CA LEU A 203 7.00 -15.31 8.25
C LEU A 203 6.37 -16.70 8.18
N GLN A 204 7.10 -17.76 8.53
CA GLN A 204 6.56 -19.13 8.63
C GLN A 204 5.42 -19.24 9.66
N CYS A 205 5.42 -18.40 10.71
CA CYS A 205 4.29 -18.30 11.65
C CYS A 205 3.00 -17.74 11.02
N VAL A 206 3.09 -16.97 9.93
CA VAL A 206 1.92 -16.42 9.23
C VAL A 206 1.20 -17.51 8.40
N TYR A 207 1.92 -18.56 8.00
CA TYR A 207 1.38 -19.64 7.17
C TYR A 207 0.50 -20.65 7.90
N SER A 208 0.68 -20.85 9.21
CA SER A 208 -0.03 -21.92 9.92
C SER A 208 -1.56 -21.70 10.04
N PHE A 209 -2.06 -20.50 9.68
CA PHE A 209 -3.48 -20.16 9.74
C PHE A 209 -4.23 -20.30 8.39
N MET A 210 -3.55 -20.18 7.24
CA MET A 210 -4.22 -20.23 5.93
C MET A 210 -4.24 -21.62 5.28
N SER A 211 -3.35 -22.54 5.70
CA SER A 211 -3.36 -23.93 5.20
C SER A 211 -4.56 -24.75 5.70
N VAL A 212 -5.24 -24.30 6.76
CA VAL A 212 -6.44 -24.96 7.31
C VAL A 212 -7.72 -24.55 6.56
N LEU A 213 -7.76 -23.36 5.94
CA LEU A 213 -8.95 -22.84 5.24
C LEU A 213 -9.06 -23.25 3.76
N MET A 214 -8.03 -23.85 3.17
CA MET A 214 -8.07 -24.38 1.79
C MET A 214 -8.13 -25.91 1.71
N ARG A 215 -8.40 -26.59 2.83
CA ARG A 215 -8.63 -28.05 2.89
C ARG A 215 -10.02 -28.45 3.42
N SER A 216 -10.98 -27.54 3.38
CA SER A 216 -12.39 -27.80 3.68
C SER A 216 -13.28 -27.30 2.56
#